data_AF-A0A9E2X5U2-F1
#
_entry.id   AF-A0A9E2X5U2-F1
#
_cell.length_a   1.000
_cell.length_b   1.000
_cell.length_c   1.000
_cell.angle_alpha   90.00
_cell.angle_beta   90.00
_cell.angle_gamma   90.00
#
_symmetry.space_group_name_H-M   'P 1'
#
loop_
_entity.id
_entity.type
_entity.pdbx_description
1 polymer ?
#
loop_
_entity_poly.entity_id
_entity_poly.type
_entity_poly.pdbx_seq_one_letter_code
_entity_poly.pdbx_strand_id
1 'polypeptide(L)' 'MRTAWQAQAAFVGDLIRVRLQAATLHGRFLDIDDEGALLVETAAECRRISAGEILSANP' A
#
# COMPACT_ATOMS: atom_id res chain seq x y z
N MET A 1 -16.08 -0.76 -12.41
CA MET A 1 -15.63 -0.88 -11.00
C MET A 1 -14.12 -1.14 -11.00
N ARG A 2 -13.31 -0.11 -11.30
CA ARG A 2 -11.84 -0.23 -11.36
C ARG A 2 -11.19 1.16 -11.27
N THR A 3 -11.58 1.91 -10.25
CA THR A 3 -11.23 3.35 -10.16
C THR A 3 -10.42 3.71 -8.92
N ALA A 4 -10.26 2.81 -7.95
CA ALA A 4 -9.31 3.02 -6.84
C ALA A 4 -7.86 2.73 -7.26
N TRP A 5 -7.63 1.61 -7.96
CA TRP A 5 -6.27 1.16 -8.30
C TRP A 5 -5.53 2.00 -9.34
N GLN A 6 -6.23 2.75 -10.21
CA GLN A 6 -5.56 3.57 -11.22
C GLN A 6 -4.90 4.82 -10.65
N ALA A 7 -5.36 5.34 -9.51
CA ALA A 7 -4.66 6.39 -8.77
C ALA A 7 -3.46 5.83 -7.97
N GLN A 8 -3.47 4.53 -7.62
CA GLN A 8 -2.43 3.88 -6.82
C GLN A 8 -1.12 3.63 -7.57
N ALA A 9 -1.16 3.50 -8.90
CA ALA A 9 0.04 3.30 -9.72
C ALA A 9 1.01 4.51 -9.71
N ALA A 10 0.55 5.68 -9.26
CA ALA A 10 1.40 6.86 -9.11
C ALA A 10 2.33 6.82 -7.88
N PHE A 11 2.17 5.84 -6.98
CA PHE A 11 2.92 5.75 -5.71
C PHE A 11 3.94 4.62 -5.67
N VAL A 12 4.15 3.87 -6.76
CA VAL A 12 5.13 2.76 -6.79
C VAL A 12 6.51 3.32 -6.50
N GLY A 13 7.14 2.85 -5.42
CA GLY A 13 8.43 3.32 -4.97
C GLY A 13 8.39 4.52 -4.01
N ASP A 14 7.22 5.06 -3.66
CA ASP A 14 7.07 6.11 -2.65
C ASP A 14 6.74 5.55 -1.25
N LEU A 15 7.02 6.35 -0.22
CA LEU A 15 6.64 6.04 1.15
C LEU A 15 5.14 6.29 1.33
N ILE A 16 4.42 5.22 1.66
CA ILE A 16 2.98 5.25 1.91
C ILE A 16 2.66 4.91 3.36
N ARG A 17 1.49 5.38 3.82
CA ARG A 17 0.90 4.95 5.08
C ARG A 17 -0.27 4.05 4.78
N VAL A 18 -0.26 2.82 5.26
CA VAL A 18 -1.38 1.89 5.08
C VAL A 18 -2.08 1.71 6.41
N ARG A 19 -3.33 2.14 6.48
CA ARG A 19 -4.19 1.90 7.64
C ARG A 19 -4.89 0.56 7.46
N LEU A 20 -4.49 -0.40 8.29
CA LEU A 20 -5.19 -1.66 8.49
C LEU A 20 -6.25 -1.50 9.59
N GLN A 21 -7.16 -2.46 9.69
CA GLN A 21 -8.16 -2.49 10.77
C GLN A 21 -7.51 -2.55 12.17
N ALA A 22 -6.39 -3.24 12.29
CA ALA A 22 -5.70 -3.44 13.57
C ALA A 22 -4.54 -2.46 13.82
N ALA A 23 -3.97 -1.83 12.79
CA ALA A 23 -2.76 -1.03 12.92
C ALA A 23 -2.53 -0.09 11.73
N THR A 24 -1.72 0.95 11.91
CA THR A 24 -1.21 1.76 10.80
C THR A 24 0.22 1.36 10.48
N LEU A 25 0.46 0.96 9.25
CA LEU A 25 1.75 0.55 8.70
C LEU A 25 2.38 1.71 7.93
N HIS A 26 3.68 1.88 8.09
CA HIS A 26 4.49 2.81 7.34
C HIS A 26 5.48 2.00 6.52
N GLY A 27 5.52 2.20 5.22
CA GLY A 27 6.42 1.46 4.36
C GLY A 27 6.40 1.95 2.93
N ARG A 28 7.30 1.40 2.12
CA ARG A 28 7.40 1.71 0.71
C ARG A 28 6.43 0.84 -0.06
N PHE A 29 5.62 1.46 -0.92
CA PHE A 29 4.77 0.69 -1.82
C PHE A 29 5.65 0.03 -2.89
N LEU A 30 5.64 -1.28 -2.94
CA LEU A 30 6.40 -2.04 -3.94
C LEU A 30 5.56 -2.26 -5.18
N ASP A 31 4.48 -3.03 -5.04
CA ASP A 31 3.65 -3.43 -6.18
C ASP A 31 2.32 -4.04 -5.71
N ILE A 32 1.48 -4.50 -6.65
CA ILE A 32 0.25 -5.23 -6.37
C ILE A 32 0.40 -6.62 -6.98
N ASP A 33 0.27 -7.65 -6.14
CA ASP A 33 0.32 -9.04 -6.56
C ASP A 33 -0.92 -9.41 -7.41
N ASP A 34 -0.87 -10.53 -8.13
CA ASP A 34 -1.91 -10.96 -9.08
C ASP A 34 -3.32 -11.06 -8.48
N GLU A 35 -3.41 -11.36 -7.17
CA GLU A 35 -4.67 -11.40 -6.44
C GLU A 35 -5.20 -10.01 -6.00
N GLY A 36 -4.53 -8.93 -6.39
CA GLY A 36 -4.88 -7.56 -6.01
C GLY A 36 -4.36 -7.13 -4.62
N ALA A 37 -3.45 -7.91 -4.03
CA ALA A 37 -2.89 -7.61 -2.72
C ALA A 37 -1.71 -6.64 -2.80
N LEU A 38 -1.69 -5.65 -1.92
CA LEU A 38 -0.68 -4.61 -1.86
C LEU A 38 0.61 -5.15 -1.22
N LEU A 39 1.73 -5.02 -1.90
CA LEU A 39 3.05 -5.33 -1.37
C LEU A 39 3.69 -4.07 -0.82
N VAL A 40 4.03 -4.09 0.47
CA VAL A 40 4.64 -2.96 1.19
C VAL A 40 5.94 -3.42 1.84
N GLU A 41 7.04 -2.79 1.45
CA GLU A 41 8.32 -2.98 2.12
C GLU A 41 8.36 -2.12 3.39
N THR A 42 8.52 -2.75 4.54
CA THR A 42 8.78 -2.08 5.81
C THR A 42 10.25 -2.21 6.16
N ALA A 43 10.73 -1.47 7.16
CA ALA A 43 12.11 -1.56 7.63
C ALA A 43 12.51 -2.96 8.14
N ALA A 44 11.54 -3.82 8.45
CA ALA A 44 11.79 -5.18 8.96
C ALA A 44 11.54 -6.28 7.90
N GLU A 45 10.51 -6.11 7.06
CA GLU A 45 10.06 -7.16 6.13
C GLU A 45 9.10 -6.60 5.05
N CYS A 46 8.96 -7.32 3.94
CA CYS A 46 7.91 -7.09 2.97
C CYS A 46 6.60 -7.70 3.47
N ARG A 47 5.57 -6.87 3.63
CA ARG A 47 4.23 -7.29 4.04
C ARG A 47 3.26 -7.26 2.87
N ARG A 48 2.52 -8.34 2.74
CA ARG A 48 1.39 -8.45 1.81
C ARG A 48 0.10 -8.06 2.52
N ILE A 49 -0.59 -7.06 1.99
CA ILE A 49 -1.82 -6.48 2.53
C ILE A 49 -2.95 -6.71 1.53
N SER A 50 -3.82 -7.67 1.81
CA SER A 50 -4.99 -7.94 0.96
C SER A 50 -6.16 -6.97 1.19
N ALA A 51 -6.19 -6.29 2.34
CA ALA A 51 -7.23 -5.31 2.69
C ALA A 51 -6.67 -4.22 3.60
N GLY A 52 -6.76 -2.96 3.18
CA GLY A 52 -6.29 -1.80 3.91
C GLY A 52 -6.51 -0.52 3.12
N GLU A 53 -6.59 0.60 3.82
CA GLU A 53 -6.68 1.93 3.20
C GLU A 53 -5.29 2.53 3.07
N ILE A 54 -4.93 3.01 1.89
CA ILE A 54 -3.66 3.71 1.67
C ILE A 54 -3.90 5.20 1.84
N LEU A 55 -3.15 5.79 2.76
CA LEU A 55 -3.09 7.22 3.01
C LEU A 55 -1.79 7.73 2.38
N SER A 56 -1.91 8.58 1.36
CA SER A 56 -0.79 9.30 0.77
C SER A 56 -0.12 10.17 1.85
N ALA A 57 1.21 10.28 1.82
CA ALA A 57 1.97 11.05 2.82
C ALA A 57 1.92 12.57 2.61
N ASN A 58 1.12 13.08 1.67
CA ASN A 58 0.99 14.53 1.43
C ASN A 58 -0.16 15.12 2.26
N PRO A 59 0.01 16.29 2.91
CA PRO A 59 -1.06 17.00 3.60
C PRO A 59 -2.14 17.53 2.65
#